data_AF-A0AAJ1UZW5-F1
#
_entry.id   AF-A0AAJ1UZW5-F1
#
_cell.length_a   1.000
_cell.length_b   1.000
_cell.length_c   1.000
_cell.angle_alpha   90.00
_cell.angle_beta   90.00
_cell.angle_gamma   90.00
#
_symmetry.space_group_name_H-M   'P 1'
#
loop_
_entity.id
_entity.type
_entity.pdbx_description
1 polymer ?
#
loop_
_entity_poly.entity_id
_entity_poly.type
_entity_poly.pdbx_seq_one_letter_code
_entity_poly.pdbx_strand_id
1 'polypeptide(L)'
;MALLVDDRLWIKNAACRSVFVDPEVFFPHKQGFDAEEVALKICRDCPVVEQCRKDTIESDRQLVSIYHVHGICGGLTQAQRRAIKVEHRGLSALGLGVCRGCERPFRPKGTKATEFPGTVIERRKGLCTRCVTKKKSR
;
A
#
# COMPACT_ATOMS: atom_id res chain seq x y z
N MET A 1 8.67 8.11 30.12
CA MET A 1 9.41 7.37 29.07
C MET A 1 8.39 6.64 28.21
N ALA A 2 8.11 7.13 27.00
CA ALA A 2 7.22 6.43 26.08
C ALA A 2 7.96 5.21 25.54
N LEU A 3 7.53 4.02 25.96
CA LEU A 3 7.97 2.78 25.33
C LEU A 3 7.58 2.86 23.86
N LEU A 4 8.58 2.87 22.96
CA LEU A 4 8.35 2.65 21.55
C LEU A 4 7.88 1.21 21.40
N VAL A 5 6.57 1.00 21.48
CA VAL A 5 5.96 -0.28 21.14
C VAL A 5 6.25 -0.47 19.65
N ASP A 6 7.13 -1.42 19.34
CA ASP A 6 7.44 -1.78 17.97
C ASP A 6 6.14 -2.32 17.33
N ASP A 7 5.52 -1.51 16.47
CA ASP A 7 4.26 -1.83 15.77
C ASP A 7 4.41 -3.08 14.86
N ARG A 8 5.63 -3.62 14.75
CA ARG A 8 6.03 -4.77 13.94
C ARG A 8 6.31 -6.04 14.75
N LEU A 9 5.91 -6.10 16.03
CA LEU A 9 5.99 -7.33 16.84
C LEU A 9 5.31 -8.55 16.20
N TRP A 10 4.28 -8.33 15.36
CA TRP A 10 3.61 -9.38 14.60
C TRP A 10 4.55 -10.15 13.66
N ILE A 11 5.65 -9.54 13.20
CA ILE A 11 6.64 -10.20 12.33
C ILE A 11 7.22 -11.44 12.99
N LYS A 12 7.30 -11.48 14.34
CA LYS A 12 7.82 -12.64 15.08
C LYS A 12 7.02 -13.91 14.81
N ASN A 13 5.74 -13.80 14.46
CA ASN A 13 4.85 -14.93 14.17
C ASN A 13 4.75 -15.23 12.66
N ALA A 14 5.61 -14.63 11.82
CA ALA A 14 5.57 -14.86 10.38
C ALA A 14 6.10 -16.26 10.00
N ALA A 15 5.30 -17.03 9.27
CA ALA A 15 5.65 -18.37 8.82
C ALA A 15 6.92 -18.42 7.96
N CYS A 16 7.23 -17.35 7.22
CA CYS A 16 8.44 -17.22 6.43
C CYS A 16 9.74 -17.18 7.25
N ARG A 17 9.66 -16.99 8.57
CA ARG A 17 10.81 -17.04 9.50
C ARG A 17 11.05 -18.43 10.08
N SER A 18 10.22 -19.41 9.73
CA SER A 18 10.40 -20.79 10.17
C SER A 18 11.72 -21.34 9.65
N VAL A 19 12.39 -22.15 10.48
CA VAL A 19 13.71 -22.75 10.16
C VAL A 19 13.64 -23.65 8.91
N PHE A 20 12.45 -24.16 8.57
CA PHE A 20 12.22 -25.03 7.41
C PHE A 20 11.94 -24.29 6.10
N VAL A 21 11.98 -22.95 6.12
CA VAL A 21 11.66 -22.13 4.95
C VAL A 21 12.93 -21.44 4.46
N ASP A 22 13.32 -21.72 3.22
CA ASP A 22 14.42 -21.00 2.56
C ASP A 22 13.98 -19.56 2.21
N PRO A 23 14.66 -18.51 2.72
CA PRO A 23 14.35 -17.12 2.42
C PRO A 23 14.42 -16.77 0.94
N GLU A 24 15.27 -17.44 0.16
CA GLU A 24 15.46 -17.10 -1.25
C GLU A 24 14.21 -17.45 -2.08
N VAL A 25 13.32 -18.35 -1.58
CA VAL A 25 12.08 -18.75 -2.27
C VAL A 25 11.14 -17.57 -2.48
N PHE A 26 11.19 -16.56 -1.59
CA PHE A 26 10.41 -15.33 -1.72
C PHE A 26 10.95 -14.39 -2.81
N PHE A 27 12.07 -14.73 -3.47
CA PHE A 27 12.69 -13.96 -4.56
C PHE A 27 12.73 -14.79 -5.86
N PRO A 28 11.58 -15.14 -6.45
CA PRO A 28 11.48 -16.11 -7.55
C PRO A 28 12.24 -15.70 -8.83
N HIS A 29 12.51 -14.41 -9.05
CA HIS A 29 13.36 -13.94 -10.16
C HIS A 29 14.78 -14.55 -10.14
N LYS A 30 15.22 -15.10 -9.01
CA LYS A 30 16.51 -15.79 -8.87
C LYS A 30 16.41 -17.32 -9.03
N GLN A 31 15.21 -17.90 -8.94
CA GLN A 31 15.01 -19.36 -8.78
C GLN A 31 14.03 -20.01 -9.76
N GLY A 32 13.18 -19.25 -10.47
CA GLY A 32 12.21 -19.77 -11.44
C GLY A 32 10.75 -19.75 -10.95
N PHE A 33 9.84 -20.25 -11.79
CA PHE A 33 8.38 -20.17 -11.58
C PHE A 33 7.89 -20.98 -10.37
N ASP A 34 8.49 -22.15 -10.10
CA ASP A 34 8.10 -23.01 -8.98
C ASP A 34 8.28 -22.32 -7.61
N ALA A 35 9.29 -21.46 -7.49
CA ALA A 35 9.55 -20.70 -6.27
C ALA A 35 8.43 -19.68 -5.97
N GLU A 36 7.78 -19.12 -6.99
CA GLU A 36 6.67 -18.18 -6.78
C GLU A 36 5.47 -18.89 -6.15
N GLU A 37 5.09 -20.05 -6.67
CA GLU A 37 3.96 -20.82 -6.14
C GLU A 37 4.21 -21.28 -4.70
N VAL A 38 5.42 -21.76 -4.42
CA VAL A 38 5.82 -22.17 -3.06
C VAL A 38 5.76 -21.00 -2.09
N ALA A 39 6.32 -19.83 -2.45
CA ALA A 39 6.28 -18.64 -1.62
C ALA A 39 4.85 -18.15 -1.36
N LEU A 40 3.99 -18.17 -2.38
CA LEU A 40 2.58 -17.78 -2.25
C LEU A 40 1.82 -18.75 -1.34
N LYS A 41 2.11 -20.05 -1.41
CA LYS A 41 1.54 -21.06 -0.51
C LYS A 41 1.92 -20.79 0.94
N ILE A 42 3.20 -20.59 1.22
CA ILE A 42 3.68 -20.23 2.57
C ILE A 42 3.02 -18.95 3.07
N CYS A 43 2.85 -17.95 2.19
CA CYS A 43 2.17 -16.71 2.55
C CYS A 43 0.68 -16.92 2.87
N ARG A 44 -0.03 -17.81 2.15
CA ARG A 44 -1.46 -18.08 2.40
C ARG A 44 -1.70 -18.70 3.77
N ASP A 45 -0.80 -19.58 4.21
CA ASP A 45 -0.89 -20.27 5.50
C ASP A 45 -0.30 -19.43 6.66
N CYS A 46 0.23 -18.25 6.38
CA CYS A 46 0.87 -17.41 7.37
C CYS A 46 -0.15 -16.66 8.25
N PRO A 47 -0.11 -16.80 9.59
CA PRO A 47 -1.11 -16.21 10.49
C PRO A 47 -1.10 -14.68 10.50
N VAL A 48 -0.01 -14.06 10.04
CA VAL A 48 0.15 -12.60 10.00
C VAL A 48 0.12 -12.04 8.57
N VAL A 49 -0.40 -12.80 7.61
CA VAL A 49 -0.42 -12.41 6.19
C VAL A 49 -1.13 -11.08 5.95
N GLU A 50 -2.23 -10.81 6.65
CA GLU A 50 -2.99 -9.57 6.50
C GLU A 50 -2.23 -8.34 7.02
N GLN A 51 -1.58 -8.47 8.18
CA GLN A 51 -0.74 -7.44 8.77
C GLN A 51 0.47 -7.16 7.87
N CYS A 52 1.12 -8.22 7.39
CA CYS A 52 2.22 -8.16 6.43
C CYS A 52 1.79 -7.45 5.14
N ARG A 53 0.63 -7.80 4.58
CA ARG A 53 0.10 -7.17 3.36
C ARG A 53 -0.14 -5.67 3.55
N LYS A 54 -0.77 -5.27 4.67
CA LYS A 54 -1.04 -3.86 4.98
C LYS A 54 0.26 -3.06 5.13
N ASP A 55 1.20 -3.54 5.94
CA ASP A 55 2.50 -2.88 6.16
C ASP A 55 3.33 -2.79 4.87
N THR A 56 3.33 -3.85 4.06
CA THR A 56 4.06 -3.87 2.78
C THR A 56 3.48 -2.87 1.78
N ILE A 57 2.15 -2.85 1.62
CA ILE A 57 1.49 -1.91 0.68
C ILE A 57 1.73 -0.46 1.12
N GLU A 58 1.66 -0.17 2.43
CA GLU A 58 1.91 1.16 2.95
C GLU A 58 3.38 1.57 2.74
N SER A 59 4.32 0.67 3.00
CA SER A 59 5.75 0.89 2.72
C SER A 59 5.99 1.15 1.22
N ASP A 60 5.40 0.35 0.33
CA ASP A 60 5.51 0.52 -1.13
C ASP A 60 4.88 1.83 -1.64
N ARG A 61 3.92 2.42 -0.91
CA ARG A 61 3.35 3.75 -1.20
C ARG A 61 4.32 4.87 -0.82
N GLN A 62 5.01 4.74 0.30
CA GLN A 62 5.91 5.76 0.84
C GLN A 62 7.25 5.81 0.09
N LEU A 63 7.74 4.67 -0.38
CA LEU A 63 9.03 4.57 -1.05
C LEU A 63 8.95 5.04 -2.52
N VAL A 64 9.84 5.97 -2.88
CA VAL A 64 9.95 6.58 -4.22
C VAL A 64 11.00 5.81 -5.04
N SER A 65 10.53 5.08 -6.05
CA SER A 65 11.22 4.46 -7.20
C SER A 65 12.44 3.56 -6.99
N ILE A 66 13.36 3.83 -6.06
CA ILE A 66 14.62 3.08 -5.91
C ILE A 66 14.63 2.11 -4.73
N TYR A 67 13.76 2.32 -3.73
CA TYR A 67 13.67 1.48 -2.52
C TYR A 67 12.38 0.67 -2.47
N HIS A 68 11.99 -0.02 -3.55
CA HIS A 68 10.79 -0.85 -3.51
C HIS A 68 10.98 -2.11 -2.67
N VAL A 69 9.91 -2.59 -2.03
CA VAL A 69 9.96 -3.94 -1.44
C VAL A 69 10.09 -4.94 -2.59
N HIS A 70 11.15 -5.73 -2.59
CA HIS A 70 11.41 -6.79 -3.57
C HIS A 70 10.84 -8.12 -3.08
N GLY A 71 10.60 -9.05 -4.01
CA GLY A 71 10.09 -10.38 -3.68
C GLY A 71 8.60 -10.42 -3.33
N ILE A 72 8.16 -11.58 -2.84
CA ILE A 72 6.79 -11.89 -2.43
C ILE A 72 6.60 -11.54 -0.96
N CYS A 73 5.60 -10.72 -0.67
CA CYS A 73 5.29 -10.24 0.68
C CYS A 73 3.77 -10.13 0.84
N GLY A 74 3.23 -10.52 2.00
CA GLY A 74 1.79 -10.44 2.27
C GLY A 74 0.91 -11.24 1.30
N GLY A 75 1.46 -12.30 0.70
CA GLY A 75 0.79 -13.10 -0.34
C GLY A 75 0.63 -12.39 -1.68
N LEU A 76 1.46 -11.37 -1.96
CA LEU A 76 1.44 -10.62 -3.21
C LEU A 76 2.83 -10.60 -3.85
N THR A 77 2.88 -10.77 -5.17
CA THR A 77 4.09 -10.53 -5.96
C THR A 77 4.38 -9.04 -6.08
N GLN A 78 5.61 -8.67 -6.42
CA GLN A 78 5.95 -7.27 -6.67
C GLN A 78 5.09 -6.67 -7.80
N ALA A 79 4.78 -7.44 -8.84
CA ALA A 79 3.92 -7.00 -9.94
C ALA A 79 2.48 -6.72 -9.44
N GLN A 80 1.91 -7.59 -8.61
CA GLN A 80 0.58 -7.38 -8.01
C GLN A 80 0.56 -6.14 -7.10
N ARG A 81 1.60 -5.93 -6.28
CA ARG A 81 1.70 -4.71 -5.45
C ARG A 81 1.82 -3.44 -6.29
N ARG A 82 2.57 -3.49 -7.40
CA ARG A 82 2.64 -2.37 -8.36
C ARG A 82 1.29 -2.11 -9.03
N ALA A 83 0.54 -3.15 -9.39
CA ALA A 83 -0.80 -3.00 -9.96
C ALA A 83 -1.75 -2.29 -8.98
N ILE A 84 -1.74 -2.64 -7.70
CA ILE A 84 -2.51 -1.93 -6.65
C ILE A 84 -2.12 -0.45 -6.56
N LYS A 85 -0.82 -0.14 -6.65
CA LYS A 85 -0.32 1.25 -6.67
C LYS A 85 -0.79 2.01 -7.91
N VAL A 86 -0.88 1.34 -9.06
CA VAL A 86 -1.41 1.90 -10.31
C VAL A 86 -2.92 2.11 -10.21
N GLU A 87 -3.68 1.16 -9.67
CA GLU A 87 -5.12 1.27 -9.48
C GLU A 87 -5.47 2.45 -8.58
N HIS A 88 -4.78 2.65 -7.45
CA HIS A 88 -4.99 3.84 -6.62
C HIS A 88 -4.66 5.15 -7.37
N ARG A 89 -3.67 5.15 -8.26
CA ARG A 89 -3.38 6.30 -9.14
C ARG A 89 -4.45 6.47 -10.21
N GLY A 90 -4.99 5.37 -10.75
CA GLY A 90 -6.08 5.34 -11.72
C GLY A 90 -7.39 5.83 -11.11
N LEU A 91 -7.75 5.39 -9.91
CA LEU A 91 -8.86 5.91 -9.11
C LEU A 91 -8.69 7.39 -8.80
N SER A 92 -7.46 7.83 -8.50
CA SER A 92 -7.15 9.26 -8.37
C SER A 92 -7.33 10.00 -9.70
N ALA A 93 -6.94 9.41 -10.84
CA ALA A 93 -7.11 9.97 -12.18
C ALA A 93 -8.58 10.01 -12.63
N LEU A 94 -9.38 9.03 -12.23
CA LEU A 94 -10.84 8.93 -12.45
C LEU A 94 -11.64 9.80 -11.45
N GLY A 95 -10.97 10.44 -10.49
CA GLY A 95 -11.63 11.32 -9.51
C GLY A 95 -12.38 10.59 -8.40
N LEU A 96 -12.13 9.31 -8.17
CA LEU A 96 -12.71 8.47 -7.11
C LEU A 96 -11.87 8.46 -5.82
N GLY A 97 -10.88 9.35 -5.70
CA GLY A 97 -10.03 9.46 -4.51
C GLY A 97 -10.68 10.27 -3.38
N VAL A 98 -10.14 10.17 -2.16
CA VAL A 98 -10.53 11.00 -1.00
C VAL A 98 -9.41 11.99 -0.64
N CYS A 99 -9.77 13.13 -0.05
CA CYS A 99 -8.81 14.11 0.45
C CYS A 99 -8.04 13.55 1.66
N ARG A 100 -6.71 13.44 1.57
CA ARG A 100 -5.87 12.90 2.66
C ARG A 100 -5.84 13.71 3.96
N GLY A 101 -6.41 14.92 3.96
CA GLY A 101 -6.45 15.80 5.14
C GLY A 101 -7.81 15.95 5.80
N CYS A 102 -8.90 15.65 5.09
CA CYS A 102 -10.26 15.79 5.63
C CYS A 102 -11.21 14.67 5.18
N GLU A 103 -10.68 13.63 4.53
CA GLU A 103 -11.34 12.38 4.10
C GLU A 103 -12.55 12.53 3.18
N ARG A 104 -12.89 13.75 2.77
CA ARG A 104 -13.97 14.01 1.83
C ARG A 104 -13.65 13.44 0.46
N PRO A 105 -14.62 12.77 -0.19
CA PRO A 105 -14.45 12.27 -1.55
C PRO A 105 -14.21 13.42 -2.52
N PHE A 106 -13.31 13.19 -3.48
CA PHE A 106 -13.17 14.06 -4.61
C PHE A 106 -14.32 13.84 -5.58
N ARG A 107 -14.74 14.92 -6.25
CA ARG A 107 -15.62 14.79 -7.41
C ARG A 107 -14.83 14.73 -8.71
N PRO A 108 -15.41 14.13 -9.77
CA PRO A 108 -14.80 14.12 -11.09
C PRO A 108 -14.50 15.52 -11.60
N LYS A 109 -13.40 15.67 -12.36
CA LYS A 109 -13.04 16.94 -12.98
C LYS A 109 -14.13 17.40 -13.95
N GLY A 110 -14.42 18.70 -13.96
CA GLY A 110 -15.45 19.29 -14.82
C GLY A 110 -16.87 19.24 -14.27
N THR A 111 -17.11 18.57 -13.13
CA THR A 111 -18.44 18.50 -12.50
C THR A 111 -18.66 19.60 -11.46
N LYS A 112 -19.92 19.98 -11.20
CA LYS A 112 -20.29 20.99 -10.19
C LYS A 112 -20.50 20.35 -8.82
N ALA A 113 -20.38 21.16 -7.76
CA ALA A 113 -20.65 20.72 -6.39
C ALA A 113 -22.12 20.36 -6.16
N THR A 114 -23.01 20.98 -6.94
CA THR A 114 -24.46 20.74 -6.89
C THR A 114 -24.82 19.35 -7.40
N GLU A 115 -24.07 18.83 -8.37
CA GLU A 115 -24.28 17.48 -8.94
C GLU A 115 -23.68 16.38 -8.05
N PHE A 116 -22.70 16.74 -7.22
CA PHE A 116 -22.01 15.83 -6.31
C PHE A 116 -21.91 16.46 -4.91
N PRO A 117 -23.04 16.54 -4.16
CA PRO A 117 -23.03 17.15 -2.83
C PRO A 117 -22.11 16.39 -1.87
N GLY A 118 -21.46 17.11 -0.95
CA GLY A 118 -20.53 16.52 0.03
C GLY A 118 -19.12 16.21 -0.49
N THR A 119 -18.87 16.39 -1.79
CA THR A 119 -17.55 16.18 -2.41
C THR A 119 -16.68 17.44 -2.41
N VAL A 120 -15.38 17.26 -2.67
CA VAL A 120 -14.39 18.34 -2.82
C VAL A 120 -13.65 18.21 -4.15
N ILE A 121 -12.95 19.27 -4.57
CA ILE A 121 -12.07 19.21 -5.76
C ILE A 121 -10.63 18.91 -5.35
N GLU A 122 -9.95 18.04 -6.11
CA GLU A 122 -8.53 17.82 -5.92
C GLU A 122 -7.74 19.02 -6.45
N ARG A 123 -6.83 19.57 -5.64
CA ARG A 123 -5.94 20.65 -6.05
C ARG A 123 -4.53 20.16 -6.34
N ARG A 124 -3.87 19.59 -5.33
CA ARG A 124 -2.48 19.12 -5.46
C ARG A 124 -2.21 17.99 -4.48
N LYS A 125 -1.54 16.93 -4.96
CA LYS A 125 -1.10 15.78 -4.13
C LYS A 125 -2.28 15.20 -3.31
N GLY A 126 -3.45 14.94 -3.89
CA GLY A 126 -4.57 14.32 -3.18
C GLY A 126 -5.12 15.14 -2.01
N LEU A 127 -5.06 16.47 -2.09
CA LEU A 127 -5.60 17.39 -1.09
C LEU A 127 -6.61 18.37 -1.71
N CYS A 128 -7.67 18.66 -0.97
CA CYS A 128 -8.63 19.69 -1.33
C CYS A 128 -8.06 21.10 -1.12
N THR A 129 -8.70 22.11 -1.72
CA THR A 129 -8.29 23.53 -1.59
C THR A 129 -8.03 23.93 -0.15
N ARG A 130 -8.93 23.58 0.77
CA ARG A 130 -8.83 23.93 2.19
C ARG A 130 -7.61 23.29 2.88
N CYS A 131 -7.36 22.00 2.61
CA CYS A 131 -6.23 21.28 3.20
C CYS A 131 -4.89 21.69 2.61
N VAL A 132 -4.84 22.06 1.32
CA VAL A 132 -3.63 22.63 0.71
C VAL A 132 -3.26 23.95 1.37
N THR A 133 -4.25 24.85 1.58
CA THR A 133 -3.99 26.15 2.24
C THR A 133 -3.53 25.96 3.69
N LYS A 134 -4.16 25.06 4.46
CA LYS A 134 -3.74 24.73 5.84
C LYS A 134 -2.30 24.17 5.92
N LYS A 135 -1.85 23.41 4.92
CA LYS A 135 -0.48 22.87 4.88
C LYS A 135 0.59 23.91 4.51
N LYS A 136 0.23 25.01 3.83
CA LYS A 136 1.17 26.08 3.46
C LYS A 136 1.44 27.06 4.61
N SER A 137 0.57 27.10 5.61
CA SER A 137 0.68 27.99 6.78
C SER A 137 1.40 27.34 7.97
N ARG A 138 2.11 26.22 7.74
CA ARG A 138 2.99 25.52 8.68
C ARG A 138 4.33 25.32 7.97
#